data_AF-A0A935W3C5-F1
#
_entry.id   AF-A0A935W3C5-F1
#
_cell.length_a   1.000
_cell.length_b   1.000
_cell.length_c   1.000
_cell.angle_alpha   90.00
_cell.angle_beta   90.00
_cell.angle_gamma   90.00
#
_symmetry.space_group_name_H-M   'P 1'
#
loop_
_entity.id
_entity.type
_entity.pdbx_description
1 polymer ?
#
loop_
_entity_poly.entity_id
_entity_poly.type
_entity_poly.pdbx_seq_one_letter_code
_entity_poly.pdbx_strand_id
1 'polypeptide(L)'
;MEEGAEAIARKVVDMAKEGDISAARLVIERLVPVAKERPIFLALPATGSAEGVAQAQAAILQAVAAGDLLPGEAATLAGIVEARRKAVETQALEARINVLESTK
;
A
#
# COMPACT_ATOMS: atom_id res chain seq x y z
N MET A 1 17.95 -23.14 19.14
CA MET A 1 16.59 -22.53 19.14
C MET A 1 15.75 -23.00 17.96
N GLU A 2 16.33 -23.18 16.77
CA GLU A 2 15.60 -23.64 15.57
C GLU A 2 15.08 -25.08 15.66
N GLU A 3 15.86 -26.05 16.17
CA GLU A 3 15.40 -27.46 16.28
C GLU A 3 14.16 -27.62 17.17
N GLY A 4 14.08 -26.85 18.27
CA GLY A 4 12.91 -26.84 19.14
C GLY A 4 11.68 -26.26 18.45
N ALA A 5 11.87 -25.26 17.59
CA ALA A 5 10.78 -24.64 16.84
C ALA A 5 10.19 -25.59 15.80
N GLU A 6 11.03 -26.35 15.08
CA GLU A 6 10.56 -27.31 14.08
C GLU A 6 9.78 -28.48 14.72
N ALA A 7 10.26 -29.01 15.85
CA ALA A 7 9.57 -30.06 16.59
C ALA A 7 8.19 -29.60 17.08
N ILE A 8 8.09 -28.37 17.59
CA ILE A 8 6.82 -27.77 18.02
C ILE A 8 5.88 -27.60 16.82
N ALA A 9 6.37 -27.05 15.70
CA ALA A 9 5.56 -26.85 14.49
C ALA A 9 4.99 -28.18 13.97
N ARG A 10 5.80 -29.24 13.92
CA ARG A 10 5.38 -30.57 13.48
C ARG A 10 4.28 -31.13 14.39
N LYS A 11 4.45 -31.02 15.71
CA LYS A 11 3.45 -31.48 16.67
C LYS A 11 2.12 -30.76 16.53
N VAL A 12 2.14 -29.45 16.29
CA VAL A 12 0.92 -28.65 16.06
C VAL A 12 0.21 -29.08 14.78
N VAL A 13 0.95 -29.37 13.71
CA VAL A 13 0.36 -29.90 12.46
C VAL A 13 -0.30 -31.25 12.67
N ASP A 14 0.31 -32.15 13.45
CA ASP A 14 -0.26 -33.47 13.74
C ASP A 14 -1.55 -33.35 14.55
N MET A 15 -1.57 -32.50 15.59
CA MET A 15 -2.77 -32.21 16.37
C MET A 15 -3.91 -31.63 15.50
N ALA A 16 -3.57 -30.76 14.55
CA ALA A 16 -4.55 -30.23 13.60
C ALA A 16 -5.16 -31.33 12.71
N LYS A 17 -4.34 -32.28 12.24
CA LYS A 17 -4.80 -33.44 11.45
C LYS A 17 -5.67 -34.41 12.25
N GLU A 18 -5.44 -34.51 13.56
CA GLU A 18 -6.22 -35.34 14.49
C GLU A 18 -7.57 -34.69 14.88
N GLY A 19 -7.84 -33.46 14.42
CA GLY A 19 -9.13 -32.77 14.62
C GLY A 19 -9.12 -31.73 15.74
N ASP A 20 -7.97 -31.35 16.28
CA ASP A 20 -7.87 -30.20 17.19
C ASP A 20 -8.14 -28.90 16.42
N ILE A 21 -9.32 -28.32 16.64
CA ILE A 21 -9.79 -27.08 16.02
C ILE A 21 -8.84 -25.90 16.33
N SER A 22 -8.22 -25.86 17.51
CA SER A 22 -7.32 -24.77 17.90
C SER A 22 -5.99 -24.86 17.14
N ALA A 23 -5.43 -26.08 17.03
CA ALA A 23 -4.25 -26.33 16.23
C ALA A 23 -4.52 -26.08 14.74
N ALA A 24 -5.68 -26.51 14.23
CA ALA A 24 -6.11 -26.27 12.86
C ALA A 24 -6.25 -24.77 12.56
N ARG A 25 -6.84 -24.00 13.48
CA ARG A 25 -6.94 -22.53 13.33
C ARG A 25 -5.57 -21.87 13.23
N LEU A 26 -4.62 -22.25 14.09
CA LEU A 26 -3.26 -21.73 14.05
C LEU A 26 -2.58 -22.05 12.71
N VAL A 27 -2.70 -23.29 12.24
CA VAL A 27 -2.13 -23.74 10.96
C VAL A 27 -2.76 -22.97 9.79
N ILE A 28 -4.09 -22.82 9.76
CA ILE A 28 -4.80 -22.08 8.71
C ILE A 28 -4.41 -20.60 8.72
N GLU A 29 -4.36 -19.94 9.88
CA GLU A 29 -3.96 -18.52 10.00
C GLU A 29 -2.52 -18.26 9.51
N ARG A 30 -1.65 -19.30 9.49
CA ARG A 30 -0.27 -19.20 8.99
C ARG A 30 -0.14 -19.60 7.51
N LEU A 31 -0.87 -20.61 7.06
CA LEU A 31 -0.84 -21.10 5.68
C LEU A 31 -1.67 -20.22 4.73
N VAL A 32 -2.79 -19.71 5.22
CA VAL A 32 -3.67 -18.80 4.48
C VAL A 32 -3.48 -17.41 5.08
N PRO A 33 -2.54 -16.60 4.57
CA PRO A 33 -2.47 -15.21 5.00
C PRO A 33 -3.83 -14.58 4.70
N VAL A 34 -4.45 -13.97 5.71
CA VAL A 34 -5.58 -13.06 5.49
C VAL A 34 -5.10 -12.09 4.43
N ALA A 35 -5.76 -12.03 3.26
CA ALA A 35 -5.42 -11.08 2.22
C ALA A 35 -5.59 -9.69 2.82
N LYS A 36 -4.49 -9.11 3.30
CA LYS A 36 -4.52 -7.85 4.05
C LYS A 36 -4.94 -6.70 3.16
N GLU A 37 -4.64 -6.83 1.87
CA GLU A 37 -4.93 -5.83 0.86
C GLU A 37 -5.39 -6.51 -0.42
N ARG A 38 -6.28 -5.82 -1.14
CA ARG A 38 -6.74 -6.22 -2.47
C ARG A 38 -6.25 -5.19 -3.49
N PRO A 39 -6.06 -5.57 -4.76
CA PRO A 39 -5.80 -4.60 -5.82
C PRO A 39 -6.96 -3.60 -5.92
N ILE A 40 -6.62 -2.33 -6.03
CA ILE A 40 -7.57 -1.23 -6.27
C ILE A 40 -7.41 -0.79 -7.71
N PHE A 41 -8.53 -0.68 -8.43
CA PHE A 41 -8.56 -0.16 -9.79
C PHE A 41 -9.16 1.24 -9.76
N LEU A 42 -8.29 2.25 -9.85
CA LEU A 42 -8.69 3.64 -9.94
C LEU A 42 -7.94 4.29 -11.09
N ALA A 43 -8.68 4.81 -12.07
CA ALA A 43 -8.09 5.59 -13.14
C ALA A 43 -7.69 6.96 -12.60
N LEU A 44 -6.39 7.21 -12.49
CA LEU A 44 -5.85 8.51 -12.07
C LEU A 44 -5.41 9.32 -13.28
N PRO A 45 -5.67 10.64 -13.29
CA PRO A 45 -5.14 11.55 -14.30
C PRO A 45 -3.61 11.65 -14.20
N ALA A 46 -2.98 12.22 -15.23
CA ALA A 46 -1.54 12.39 -15.27
C ALA A 46 -1.05 13.31 -14.15
N THR A 47 -0.10 12.85 -13.34
CA THR A 47 0.44 13.59 -12.16
C THR A 47 1.80 14.23 -12.45
N GLY A 48 2.00 14.71 -13.69
CA GLY A 48 3.23 15.39 -14.13
C GLY A 48 3.34 16.83 -13.66
N SER A 49 2.25 17.43 -13.22
CA SER A 49 2.15 18.82 -12.77
C SER A 49 1.42 18.91 -11.44
N ALA A 50 1.53 20.07 -10.77
CA ALA A 50 0.76 20.34 -9.57
C ALA A 50 -0.77 20.26 -9.81
N GLU A 51 -1.22 20.74 -10.97
CA GLU A 51 -2.62 20.63 -11.38
C GLU A 51 -3.05 19.16 -11.55
N GLY A 52 -2.23 18.36 -12.23
CA GLY A 52 -2.51 16.94 -12.41
C GLY A 52 -2.57 16.17 -11.08
N VAL A 53 -1.73 16.53 -10.12
CA VAL A 53 -1.78 15.99 -8.75
C VAL A 53 -3.08 16.40 -8.05
N ALA A 54 -3.51 17.66 -8.16
CA ALA A 54 -4.78 18.10 -7.58
C ALA A 54 -5.98 17.36 -8.19
N GLN A 55 -5.98 17.15 -9.51
CA GLN A 55 -7.01 16.35 -10.20
C GLN A 55 -7.01 14.89 -9.72
N ALA A 56 -5.84 14.30 -9.49
CA ALA A 56 -5.74 12.95 -8.94
C ALA A 56 -6.29 12.85 -7.52
N GLN A 57 -6.03 13.85 -6.66
CA GLN A 57 -6.64 13.91 -5.33
C GLN A 57 -8.17 14.05 -5.39
N ALA A 58 -8.69 14.85 -6.32
CA ALA A 58 -10.12 14.98 -6.54
C ALA A 58 -10.77 13.65 -6.99
N ALA A 59 -10.12 12.91 -7.89
CA ALA A 59 -10.58 11.59 -8.33
C ALA A 59 -10.64 10.58 -7.17
N ILE A 60 -9.64 10.58 -6.27
CA ILE A 60 -9.64 9.75 -5.06
C ILE A 60 -10.83 10.11 -4.15
N LEU A 61 -11.05 11.41 -3.92
CA LEU A 61 -12.17 11.88 -3.09
C LEU A 61 -13.53 11.46 -3.67
N GLN A 62 -13.70 11.58 -4.99
CA GLN A 62 -14.92 11.15 -5.67
C GLN A 62 -15.15 9.64 -5.55
N ALA A 63 -14.10 8.82 -5.71
CA ALA A 63 -14.21 7.37 -5.56
C ALA A 63 -14.62 6.95 -4.13
N VAL A 64 -14.14 7.67 -3.10
CA VAL A 64 -14.60 7.46 -1.72
C VAL A 64 -16.07 7.83 -1.56
N ALA A 65 -16.48 9.00 -2.10
CA ALA A 65 -17.85 9.46 -2.01
C ALA A 65 -18.84 8.53 -2.75
N ALA A 66 -18.40 7.90 -3.84
CA ALA A 66 -19.16 6.91 -4.58
C ALA A 66 -19.24 5.53 -3.88
N GLY A 67 -18.38 5.28 -2.89
CA GLY A 67 -18.29 4.00 -2.20
C GLY A 67 -17.43 2.94 -2.91
N ASP A 68 -16.76 3.32 -4.00
CA ASP A 68 -15.84 2.45 -4.74
C ASP A 68 -14.53 2.21 -3.98
N LEU A 69 -14.18 3.14 -3.09
CA LEU A 69 -12.96 3.11 -2.30
C LEU A 69 -13.24 3.28 -0.82
N LEU A 70 -12.62 2.46 0.02
CA LEU A 70 -12.70 2.62 1.47
C LEU A 70 -11.84 3.81 1.93
N PRO A 71 -12.22 4.50 3.02
CA PRO A 71 -11.43 5.63 3.53
C PRO A 71 -9.96 5.28 3.84
N GLY A 72 -9.69 4.07 4.32
CA GLY A 72 -8.32 3.60 4.56
C GLY A 72 -7.52 3.41 3.27
N GLU A 73 -8.13 2.85 2.24
CA GLU A 73 -7.53 2.69 0.90
C GLU A 73 -7.22 4.08 0.29
N ALA A 74 -8.13 5.03 0.47
CA ALA A 74 -7.98 6.41 0.00
C ALA A 74 -6.86 7.17 0.71
N ALA A 75 -6.70 6.99 2.02
CA ALA A 75 -5.61 7.60 2.78
C ALA A 75 -4.24 7.13 2.24
N THR A 76 -4.11 5.83 1.94
CA THR A 76 -2.89 5.27 1.34
C THR A 76 -2.63 5.87 -0.05
N LEU A 77 -3.64 5.92 -0.92
CA LEU A 77 -3.51 6.52 -2.26
C LEU A 77 -3.18 8.02 -2.20
N ALA A 78 -3.81 8.77 -1.31
CA ALA A 78 -3.53 10.19 -1.12
C ALA A 78 -2.07 10.43 -0.69
N GLY A 79 -1.50 9.55 0.15
CA GLY A 79 -0.09 9.59 0.52
C GLY A 79 0.86 9.40 -0.67
N ILE A 80 0.55 8.47 -1.58
CA ILE A 80 1.33 8.23 -2.80
C ILE A 80 1.26 9.47 -3.72
N VAL A 81 0.08 10.05 -3.88
CA VAL A 81 -0.11 11.26 -4.70
C VAL A 81 0.61 12.47 -4.10
N GLU A 82 0.63 12.62 -2.77
CA GLU A 82 1.41 13.68 -2.11
C GLU A 82 2.92 13.50 -2.28
N ALA A 83 3.43 12.26 -2.21
CA ALA A 83 4.84 11.99 -2.51
C ALA A 83 5.19 12.40 -3.95
N ARG A 84 4.27 12.15 -4.90
CA ARG A 84 4.43 12.61 -6.28
C ARG A 84 4.43 14.13 -6.39
N ARG A 85 3.55 14.84 -5.66
CA ARG A 85 3.54 16.32 -5.59
C ARG A 85 4.91 16.88 -5.18
N LYS A 86 5.48 16.32 -4.11
CA LYS A 86 6.80 16.73 -3.61
C LYS A 86 7.90 16.50 -4.65
N ALA A 87 7.90 15.35 -5.34
CA ALA A 87 8.86 15.08 -6.40
C ALA A 87 8.76 16.10 -7.56
N VAL A 88 7.54 16.45 -8.00
CA VAL A 88 7.32 17.46 -9.04
C VAL A 88 7.82 18.83 -8.60
N GLU A 89 7.55 19.22 -7.35
CA GLU A 89 8.03 20.47 -6.77
C GLU A 89 9.56 20.52 -6.70
N THR A 90 10.21 19.44 -6.24
CA THR A 90 11.68 19.34 -6.22
C THR A 90 12.29 19.49 -7.61
N GLN A 91 11.73 18.80 -8.62
CA GLN A 91 12.19 18.90 -10.00
C GLN A 91 12.06 20.33 -10.55
N ALA A 92 10.94 21.00 -10.26
CA ALA A 92 10.71 22.37 -10.70
C ALA A 92 11.70 23.36 -10.04
N LEU A 93 12.00 23.17 -8.75
CA LEU A 93 12.97 23.99 -8.03
C LEU A 93 14.40 23.76 -8.53
N GLU A 94 14.80 22.51 -8.73
CA GLU A 94 16.10 22.15 -9.30
C GLU A 94 16.31 22.79 -10.68
N ALA A 95 15.31 22.70 -11.57
CA ALA A 95 15.37 23.34 -12.89
C ALA A 95 15.55 24.87 -12.79
N ARG A 96 14.85 25.53 -11.86
CA ARG A 96 14.98 26.98 -11.64
C ARG A 96 16.36 27.36 -11.10
N ILE A 97 16.91 26.56 -10.18
CA ILE A 97 18.25 26.78 -9.63
C ILE A 97 19.29 26.68 -10.74
N ASN A 98 19.24 25.64 -11.56
CA ASN A 98 20.19 25.46 -12.67
C ASN A 98 20.19 26.63 -13.65
N VAL A 99 19.00 27.17 -13.99
CA VAL A 99 18.90 28.36 -14.86
C VAL A 99 19.59 29.57 -14.22
N LEU A 100 19.31 29.83 -12.94
CA LEU A 100 19.91 30.95 -12.21
C LEU A 100 21.43 30.82 -12.08
N GLU A 101 21.93 29.61 -11.85
CA GLU A 101 23.38 29.35 -11.75
C GLU A 101 24.08 29.46 -13.11
N SER A 102 23.42 29.08 -14.21
CA SER A 102 23.97 29.21 -15.56
C SER A 102 24.01 30.64 -16.11
N THR A 103 23.26 31.56 -15.50
CA THR A 103 23.18 32.97 -15.91
C THR A 103 24.25 33.84 -15.20
N LYS A 104 25.11 33.22 -14.38
CA LYS A 104 26.16 33.87 -13.60
C LYS A 104 27.54 33.62 -14.22
#